data_AF-A0A1Q7FY40-F1
#
_entry.id   AF-A0A1Q7FY40-F1
#
_cell.length_a   1.000
_cell.length_b   1.000
_cell.length_c   1.000
_cell.angle_alpha   90.00
_cell.angle_beta   90.00
_cell.angle_gamma   90.00
#
_symmetry.space_group_name_H-M   'P 1'
#
loop_
_entity.id
_entity.type
_entity.pdbx_description
1 polymer ?
#
loop_
_entity_poly.entity_id
_entity_poly.type
_entity_poly.pdbx_seq_one_letter_code
_entity_poly.pdbx_strand_id
1 'polypeptide(L)'
;MRAATVGVIASLTLALSSPPSLAQIPNPNPELLKASWVNLNKVVTALESYFADFARYPQSIVELIGTRGRQYIAELPVDPCTGAPFGGLTGYQYIPLGNPAGGYVLRTNWSWTGFGKECYEANNNFNIVYTPSRGLQLTP
;
A
#
# COMPACT_ATOMS: atom_id res chain seq x y z
N MET A 1 27.32 -66.82 10.81
CA MET A 1 26.41 -65.82 11.40
C MET A 1 25.74 -65.10 10.23
N ARG A 2 24.56 -65.58 9.82
CA ARG A 2 23.21 -65.05 10.11
C ARG A 2 22.96 -63.66 9.51
N ALA A 3 22.16 -63.67 8.46
CA ALA A 3 21.46 -62.55 7.86
C ALA A 3 20.41 -61.94 8.80
N ALA A 4 20.12 -60.65 8.60
CA ALA A 4 18.77 -60.10 8.77
C ALA A 4 18.68 -58.75 8.06
N THR A 5 17.97 -58.75 6.94
CA THR A 5 17.41 -57.58 6.26
C THR A 5 16.24 -57.07 7.11
N VAL A 6 16.20 -55.77 7.45
CA VAL A 6 14.98 -55.11 7.94
C VAL A 6 14.86 -53.75 7.27
N GLY A 7 13.74 -53.58 6.56
CA GLY A 7 13.44 -52.42 5.73
C GLY A 7 13.23 -51.15 6.54
N VAL A 8 13.69 -50.04 5.98
CA VAL A 8 13.37 -48.70 6.46
C VAL A 8 12.22 -48.18 5.62
N ILE A 9 11.11 -47.93 6.29
CA ILE A 9 9.89 -47.36 5.75
C ILE A 9 10.22 -45.93 5.32
N ALA A 10 10.11 -45.62 4.03
CA ALA A 10 10.30 -44.27 3.53
C ALA A 10 9.09 -43.41 3.95
N SER A 11 9.25 -42.64 5.02
CA SER A 11 8.29 -41.59 5.37
C SER A 11 8.40 -40.45 4.36
N LEU A 12 7.42 -40.37 3.46
CA LEU A 12 7.24 -39.28 2.52
C LEU A 12 6.95 -37.99 3.30
N THR A 13 7.99 -37.23 3.64
CA THR A 13 7.83 -35.88 4.18
C THR A 13 7.38 -34.98 3.03
N LEU A 14 6.17 -34.43 3.09
CA LEU A 14 5.78 -33.32 2.22
C LEU A 14 6.76 -32.18 2.49
N ALA A 15 7.71 -31.97 1.57
CA ALA A 15 8.46 -30.74 1.53
C ALA A 15 7.45 -29.60 1.28
N LEU A 16 7.17 -28.81 2.32
CA LEU A 16 6.72 -27.43 2.09
C LEU A 16 7.86 -26.76 1.32
N SER A 17 7.75 -26.77 0.00
CA SER A 17 8.59 -25.90 -0.84
C SER A 17 8.23 -24.48 -0.44
N SER A 18 9.09 -23.92 0.41
CA SER A 18 9.04 -22.50 0.72
C SER A 18 9.21 -21.77 -0.61
N PRO A 19 8.42 -20.74 -0.92
CA PRO A 19 8.65 -19.95 -2.11
C PRO A 19 10.10 -19.44 -2.08
N PRO A 20 10.79 -19.36 -3.23
CA PRO A 20 12.17 -18.93 -3.27
C PRO A 20 12.29 -17.56 -2.59
N SER A 21 13.05 -17.52 -1.50
CA SER A 21 13.41 -16.27 -0.85
C SER A 21 14.28 -15.49 -1.82
N LEU A 22 13.74 -14.40 -2.36
CA LEU A 22 14.56 -13.37 -2.98
C LEU A 22 15.53 -12.89 -1.91
N ALA A 23 16.83 -13.08 -2.16
CA ALA A 23 17.88 -12.56 -1.30
C ALA A 23 17.65 -11.06 -1.09
N GLN A 24 17.23 -10.71 0.13
CA GLN A 24 16.85 -9.37 0.52
C GLN A 24 18.14 -8.59 0.79
N ILE A 25 18.49 -7.66 -0.10
CA ILE A 25 19.49 -6.64 0.21
C ILE A 25 18.97 -5.92 1.46
N PRO A 26 19.76 -5.78 2.54
CA PRO A 26 19.32 -5.12 3.76
C PRO A 26 19.01 -3.65 3.47
N ASN A 27 17.73 -3.37 3.22
CA ASN A 27 17.14 -2.06 3.12
C ASN A 27 16.59 -1.72 4.52
N PRO A 28 16.91 -0.57 5.11
CA PRO A 28 16.55 -0.30 6.50
C PRO A 28 15.05 -0.14 6.78
N ASN A 29 14.15 -0.08 5.77
CA ASN A 29 12.73 0.14 6.07
C ASN A 29 11.64 -0.47 5.14
N PRO A 30 11.74 -1.74 4.72
CA PRO A 30 10.71 -2.39 3.89
C PRO A 30 9.33 -2.45 4.57
N GLU A 31 9.28 -2.50 5.90
CA GLU A 31 8.02 -2.58 6.65
C GLU A 31 7.23 -1.26 6.62
N LEU A 32 7.87 -0.08 6.73
CA LEU A 32 7.16 1.21 6.63
C LEU A 32 6.69 1.47 5.19
N LEU A 33 7.50 1.12 4.19
CA LEU A 33 7.09 1.18 2.79
C LEU A 33 5.86 0.31 2.55
N LYS A 34 5.90 -0.95 3.00
CA LYS A 34 4.77 -1.88 2.91
C LYS A 34 3.54 -1.37 3.65
N ALA A 35 3.70 -0.80 4.85
CA ALA A 35 2.61 -0.18 5.59
C ALA A 35 1.99 1.00 4.82
N SER A 36 2.81 1.79 4.11
CA SER A 36 2.32 2.88 3.26
C SER A 36 1.48 2.39 2.10
N TRP A 37 1.92 1.33 1.42
CA TRP A 37 1.13 0.65 0.37
C TRP A 37 -0.22 0.14 0.91
N VAL A 38 -0.21 -0.50 2.08
CA VAL A 38 -1.45 -1.00 2.72
C VAL A 38 -2.40 0.16 3.04
N ASN A 39 -1.88 1.25 3.61
CA ASN A 39 -2.69 2.42 3.95
C ASN A 39 -3.30 3.08 2.71
N LEU A 40 -2.52 3.25 1.64
CA LEU A 40 -3.04 3.78 0.36
C LEU A 40 -4.10 2.86 -0.25
N ASN A 41 -3.92 1.54 -0.23
CA ASN A 41 -4.93 0.60 -0.74
C ASN A 41 -6.24 0.66 0.04
N LYS A 42 -6.21 0.87 1.37
CA LYS A 42 -7.43 1.09 2.16
C LYS A 42 -8.19 2.32 1.69
N VAL A 43 -7.47 3.42 1.41
CA VAL A 43 -8.06 4.68 0.92
C VAL A 43 -8.63 4.50 -0.49
N VAL A 44 -7.94 3.78 -1.38
CA VAL A 44 -8.46 3.41 -2.71
C VAL A 44 -9.77 2.64 -2.58
N THR A 45 -9.83 1.59 -1.76
CA THR A 45 -11.06 0.82 -1.55
C THR A 45 -12.22 1.68 -1.04
N ALA A 46 -11.94 2.64 -0.15
CA ALA A 46 -12.94 3.58 0.33
C ALA A 46 -13.40 4.55 -0.78
N LEU A 47 -12.49 5.02 -1.64
CA LEU A 47 -12.80 5.88 -2.79
C LEU A 47 -13.67 5.15 -3.83
N GLU A 48 -13.36 3.89 -4.14
CA GLU A 48 -14.17 3.09 -5.07
C GLU A 48 -15.56 2.77 -4.51
N SER A 49 -15.65 2.52 -3.19
CA SER A 49 -16.94 2.35 -2.51
C SER A 49 -17.78 3.64 -2.55
N TYR A 50 -17.15 4.80 -2.32
CA TYR A 50 -17.81 6.10 -2.46
C TYR A 50 -18.31 6.32 -3.90
N PHE A 51 -17.50 5.96 -4.90
CA PHE A 51 -17.89 6.09 -6.31
C PHE A 51 -19.09 5.20 -6.65
N ALA A 52 -19.15 3.97 -6.13
CA ALA A 52 -20.28 3.07 -6.34
C ALA A 52 -21.61 3.67 -5.85
N ASP A 53 -21.60 4.47 -4.78
CA ASP A 53 -22.79 5.10 -4.22
C ASP A 53 -23.16 6.44 -4.89
N PHE A 54 -22.17 7.20 -5.38
CA PHE A 54 -22.39 8.58 -5.83
C PHE A 54 -22.06 8.84 -7.31
N ALA A 55 -21.55 7.85 -8.04
CA ALA A 55 -21.06 7.94 -9.42
C ALA A 55 -20.04 9.07 -9.65
N ARG A 56 -19.27 9.40 -8.61
CA ARG A 56 -18.18 10.39 -8.62
C ARG A 56 -17.26 10.14 -7.43
N TYR A 57 -16.03 10.64 -7.49
CA TYR A 57 -15.14 10.70 -6.34
C TYR A 57 -15.43 11.93 -5.47
N PRO A 58 -15.08 11.90 -4.16
CA PRO A 58 -15.29 13.04 -3.29
C PRO A 58 -14.49 14.28 -3.74
N GLN A 59 -14.99 15.48 -3.47
CA GLN A 59 -14.22 16.71 -3.73
C GLN A 59 -13.20 16.94 -2.61
N SER A 60 -13.45 16.39 -1.42
CA SER A 60 -12.50 16.41 -0.32
C SER A 60 -12.37 15.03 0.30
N ILE A 61 -11.14 14.61 0.59
CA ILE A 61 -10.87 13.27 1.13
C ILE A 61 -11.55 13.03 2.49
N VAL A 62 -11.81 14.08 3.26
CA VAL A 62 -12.51 13.99 4.55
C VAL A 62 -13.94 13.49 4.41
N GLU A 63 -14.54 13.57 3.22
CA GLU A 63 -15.87 13.02 2.96
C GLU A 63 -15.94 11.49 3.14
N LEU A 64 -14.79 10.80 3.05
CA LEU A 64 -14.71 9.36 3.32
C LEU A 64 -14.91 9.00 4.79
N ILE A 65 -14.55 9.91 5.72
CA ILE A 65 -14.61 9.67 7.17
C ILE A 65 -16.06 9.71 7.67
N GLY A 66 -16.96 10.35 6.92
CA GLY A 66 -18.35 10.48 7.32
C GLY A 66 -18.97 11.69 6.66
N THR A 67 -19.81 11.47 5.66
CA THR A 67 -20.61 12.54 5.04
C THR A 67 -21.92 11.94 4.55
N ARG A 68 -23.04 12.63 4.78
CA ARG A 68 -24.39 12.20 4.38
C ARG A 68 -24.80 10.83 4.95
N GLY A 69 -24.40 10.54 6.19
CA GLY A 69 -24.79 9.32 6.90
C GLY A 69 -24.09 8.04 6.43
N ARG A 70 -23.05 8.15 5.56
CA ARG A 70 -22.19 7.03 5.16
C ARG A 70 -20.76 7.30 5.57
N GLN A 71 -20.08 6.25 6.01
CA GLN A 71 -18.67 6.24 6.36
C GLN A 71 -17.99 5.13 5.54
N TYR A 72 -16.97 5.50 4.78
CA TYR A 72 -16.22 4.58 3.91
C TYR A 72 -14.87 4.20 4.50
N ILE A 73 -14.36 5.02 5.42
CA ILE A 73 -13.17 4.74 6.21
C ILE A 73 -13.38 5.27 7.64
N ALA A 74 -12.88 4.55 8.64
CA ALA A 74 -13.00 4.98 10.04
C ALA A 74 -12.21 6.27 10.30
N GLU A 75 -11.00 6.35 9.76
CA GLU A 75 -10.09 7.48 9.88
C GLU A 75 -9.12 7.52 8.69
N LEU A 76 -8.56 8.69 8.39
CA LEU A 76 -7.53 8.79 7.37
C LEU A 76 -6.18 8.36 7.95
N PRO A 77 -5.42 7.51 7.23
CA PRO A 77 -4.18 6.96 7.77
C PRO A 77 -3.09 8.03 7.87
N VAL A 78 -2.25 7.88 8.88
CA VAL A 78 -0.96 8.59 9.00
C VAL A 78 0.06 7.89 8.11
N ASP A 79 0.92 8.67 7.46
CA ASP A 79 2.03 8.15 6.69
C ASP A 79 3.13 7.63 7.62
N PRO A 80 3.38 6.30 7.69
CA PRO A 80 4.35 5.74 8.61
C PRO A 80 5.80 6.12 8.25
N CYS A 81 6.06 6.52 7.00
CA CYS A 81 7.39 6.94 6.55
C CYS A 81 7.75 8.36 7.01
N THR A 82 6.76 9.19 7.33
CA THR A 82 6.97 10.60 7.72
C THR A 82 6.36 10.96 9.06
N GLY A 83 5.48 10.13 9.59
CA GLY A 83 4.62 10.45 10.74
C GLY A 83 3.55 11.51 10.43
N ALA A 84 3.42 11.93 9.18
CA ALA A 84 2.55 13.05 8.82
C ALA A 84 1.10 12.59 8.60
N PRO A 85 0.12 13.40 9.04
CA PRO A 85 -1.28 13.11 8.78
C PRO A 85 -1.60 13.21 7.29
N PHE A 86 -2.68 12.55 6.88
CA PHE A 86 -3.20 12.64 5.52
C PHE A 86 -3.51 14.10 5.14
N GLY A 87 -3.10 14.52 3.95
CA GLY A 87 -3.22 15.90 3.46
C GLY A 87 -2.14 16.84 3.98
N GLY A 88 -1.34 16.42 4.98
CA GLY A 88 -0.17 17.16 5.45
C GLY A 88 0.91 17.25 4.36
N LEU A 89 1.69 18.33 4.39
CA LEU A 89 2.69 18.66 3.35
C LEU A 89 3.64 17.51 3.01
N THR A 90 3.92 16.60 3.94
CA THR A 90 4.88 15.50 3.78
C THR A 90 4.20 14.14 3.83
N GLY A 91 2.89 14.09 4.04
CA GLY A 91 2.11 12.85 4.14
C GLY A 91 1.48 12.47 2.80
N TYR A 92 0.43 11.66 2.89
CA TYR A 92 -0.37 11.31 1.71
C TYR A 92 -1.11 12.53 1.16
N GLN A 93 -1.24 12.57 -0.17
CA GLN A 93 -1.94 13.62 -0.89
C GLN A 93 -3.05 13.00 -1.74
N TYR A 94 -4.22 13.62 -1.67
CA TYR A 94 -5.38 13.31 -2.52
C TYR A 94 -5.70 14.54 -3.36
N ILE A 95 -5.76 14.36 -4.67
CA ILE A 95 -6.05 15.42 -5.63
C ILE A 95 -7.23 14.96 -6.48
N PRO A 96 -8.45 15.49 -6.27
CA PRO A 96 -9.59 15.19 -7.12
C PRO A 96 -9.38 15.79 -8.52
N LEU A 97 -9.85 15.08 -9.55
CA LEU A 97 -9.75 15.52 -10.95
C LEU A 97 -11.15 15.82 -11.51
N GLY A 98 -11.38 17.09 -11.83
CA GLY A 98 -12.66 17.58 -12.35
C GLY A 98 -13.67 18.00 -11.28
N ASN A 99 -14.78 18.57 -11.73
CA ASN A 99 -15.88 19.01 -10.87
C ASN A 99 -17.23 18.78 -11.60
N PRO A 100 -18.02 17.72 -11.27
CA PRO A 100 -17.75 16.72 -10.24
C PRO A 100 -16.52 15.85 -10.57
N ALA A 101 -15.85 15.32 -9.54
CA ALA A 101 -14.62 14.56 -9.72
C ALA A 101 -14.88 13.21 -10.39
N GLY A 102 -14.41 13.06 -11.63
CA GLY A 102 -14.45 11.81 -12.39
C GLY A 102 -13.20 10.94 -12.19
N GLY A 103 -12.17 11.48 -11.54
CA GLY A 103 -10.94 10.77 -11.19
C GLY A 103 -10.24 11.37 -9.99
N TYR A 104 -9.11 10.80 -9.61
CA TYR A 104 -8.22 11.34 -8.58
C TYR A 104 -6.77 10.92 -8.79
N VAL A 105 -5.85 11.66 -8.19
CA VAL A 105 -4.48 11.23 -7.92
C VAL A 105 -4.36 11.03 -6.42
N LEU A 106 -3.86 9.86 -6.01
CA LEU A 106 -3.51 9.58 -4.62
C LEU A 106 -2.02 9.24 -4.57
N ARG A 107 -1.25 9.91 -3.72
CA ARG A 107 0.21 9.74 -3.69
C ARG A 107 0.83 9.90 -2.31
N THR A 108 2.03 9.39 -2.13
CA THR A 108 2.94 9.84 -1.08
C THR A 108 3.61 11.16 -1.47
N ASN A 109 4.19 11.87 -0.49
CA ASN A 109 4.94 13.10 -0.74
C ASN A 109 6.30 13.12 -0.05
N TRP A 110 7.04 12.03 -0.22
CA TRP A 110 8.40 11.85 0.28
C TRP A 110 9.41 12.59 -0.59
N SER A 111 10.58 12.87 -0.01
CA SER A 111 11.67 13.60 -0.67
C SER A 111 13.03 12.98 -0.40
N TRP A 112 13.93 13.06 -1.38
CA TRP A 112 15.31 12.56 -1.31
C TRP A 112 16.14 13.18 -0.17
N THR A 113 15.93 14.46 0.15
CA THR A 113 16.71 15.19 1.16
C THR A 113 15.92 15.50 2.43
N GLY A 114 14.79 14.84 2.66
CA GLY A 114 13.87 15.25 3.72
C GLY A 114 12.97 14.13 4.22
N PHE A 115 11.70 14.45 4.39
CA PHE A 115 10.73 13.56 5.01
C PHE A 115 10.51 12.30 4.17
N GLY A 116 10.53 11.15 4.84
CA GLY A 116 10.26 9.87 4.19
C GLY A 116 11.39 9.39 3.29
N LYS A 117 12.59 9.98 3.42
CA LYS A 117 13.78 9.63 2.64
C LYS A 117 14.02 8.13 2.57
N GLU A 118 13.97 7.42 3.70
CA GLU A 118 14.22 5.98 3.75
C GLU A 118 13.20 5.21 2.90
N CYS A 119 11.92 5.59 2.95
CA CYS A 119 10.89 4.99 2.11
C CYS A 119 10.99 5.40 0.64
N TYR A 120 11.42 6.64 0.37
CA TYR A 120 11.68 7.13 -0.98
C TYR A 120 12.81 6.34 -1.64
N GLU A 121 13.95 6.20 -0.96
CA GLU A 121 15.08 5.37 -1.38
C GLU A 121 14.67 3.90 -1.52
N ALA A 122 13.92 3.37 -0.54
CA ALA A 122 13.42 2.00 -0.59
C ALA A 122 12.44 1.74 -1.74
N ASN A 123 11.72 2.77 -2.19
CA ASN A 123 10.82 2.71 -3.33
C ASN A 123 11.50 3.16 -4.64
N ASN A 124 12.81 2.91 -4.77
CA ASN A 124 13.63 3.21 -5.94
C ASN A 124 13.69 4.71 -6.29
N ASN A 125 13.68 5.57 -5.29
CA ASN A 125 13.68 7.04 -5.44
C ASN A 125 12.41 7.58 -6.11
N PHE A 126 11.26 6.94 -5.84
CA PHE A 126 9.97 7.38 -6.35
C PHE A 126 8.93 7.47 -5.24
N ASN A 127 7.94 8.33 -5.45
CA ASN A 127 6.72 8.32 -4.65
C ASN A 127 5.77 7.21 -5.14
N ILE A 128 4.97 6.67 -4.23
CA ILE A 128 3.85 5.81 -4.62
C ILE A 128 2.78 6.73 -5.21
N VAL A 129 2.24 6.37 -6.38
CA VAL A 129 1.15 7.12 -7.03
C VAL A 129 0.08 6.14 -7.53
N TYR A 130 -1.19 6.47 -7.24
CA TYR A 130 -2.39 5.79 -7.72
C TYR A 130 -3.22 6.74 -8.57
N THR A 131 -3.70 6.25 -9.72
CA THR A 131 -4.79 6.88 -10.48
C THR A 131 -5.79 5.83 -10.96
N PRO A 132 -7.12 6.01 -10.78
CA PRO A 132 -8.12 5.00 -11.14
C PRO A 132 -8.06 4.54 -12.60
N SER A 133 -7.72 5.45 -13.50
CA SER A 133 -7.65 5.21 -14.94
C SER A 133 -6.40 4.45 -15.39
N ARG A 134 -5.38 4.31 -14.52
CA ARG A 134 -4.08 3.70 -14.86
C ARG A 134 -3.53 2.72 -13.80
N GLY A 135 -4.25 2.49 -12.70
CA GLY A 135 -3.80 1.70 -11.57
C GLY A 135 -2.69 2.38 -10.74
N LEU A 136 -2.07 1.62 -9.84
CA LEU A 136 -0.85 2.03 -9.13
C LEU A 136 0.32 2.05 -10.11
N GLN A 137 0.93 3.22 -10.34
CA GLN A 137 2.08 3.35 -11.20
C GLN A 137 3.25 3.98 -10.44
N LEU A 138 4.43 3.40 -10.60
CA LEU A 138 5.68 4.08 -10.28
C LEU A 138 5.84 5.21 -11.28
N THR A 139 6.04 6.45 -10.81
CA THR A 139 6.40 7.58 -11.70
C THR A 139 7.84 7.97 -11.46
N PRO A 140 8.59 8.35 -12.52
CA PRO A 140 9.97 8.82 -12.42
C PRO A 140 10.17 10.03 -11.50
#